data_AF-A0A3B9WK20-F1
#
_entry.id   AF-A0A3B9WK20-F1
#
_cell.length_a   1.000
_cell.length_b   1.000
_cell.length_c   1.000
_cell.angle_alpha   90.00
_cell.angle_beta   90.00
_cell.angle_gamma   90.00
#
_symmetry.space_group_name_H-M   'P 1'
#
loop_
_entity.id
_entity.type
_entity.pdbx_description
1 polymer ?
#
loop_
_entity_poly.entity_id
_entity_poly.type
_entity_poly.pdbx_seq_one_letter_code
_entity_poly.pdbx_strand_id
1 'polypeptide(L)' 'LILTFFFRYMKELVENGHIYIATPPLYLVKRGAKKEYAWNDQERDKIMEEMGQGCSIQRYKGLGEMNA' A
#
# COMPACT_ATOMS: atom_id res chain seq x y z
N LEU A 1 -17.01 -5.04 3.74
CA LEU A 1 -18.38 -5.11 3.18
C LEU A 1 -18.41 -5.66 1.75
N ILE A 2 -17.59 -5.13 0.83
CA ILE A 2 -17.56 -5.59 -0.58
C ILE A 2 -17.26 -7.09 -0.72
N LEU A 3 -16.27 -7.62 0.02
CA LEU A 3 -15.98 -9.07 0.00
C LEU A 3 -17.19 -9.90 0.47
N THR A 4 -17.92 -9.42 1.47
CA THR A 4 -19.13 -10.08 1.97
C THR A 4 -20.24 -10.13 0.91
N PHE A 5 -20.36 -9.09 0.08
CA PHE A 5 -21.28 -9.07 -1.06
C PHE A 5 -20.90 -10.15 -2.09
N PHE A 6 -19.63 -10.19 -2.51
CA PHE A 6 -19.15 -11.22 -3.45
C PHE A 6 -19.34 -12.63 -2.90
N PHE A 7 -19.03 -12.84 -1.62
CA PHE A 7 -19.18 -14.14 -0.97
C PHE A 7 -20.65 -14.62 -0.93
N ARG A 8 -21.62 -13.73 -0.70
CA ARG A 8 -23.05 -14.12 -0.59
C ARG A 8 -23.75 -14.30 -1.93
N TYR A 9 -23.43 -13.49 -2.93
CA TYR A 9 -24.21 -13.42 -4.17
C TYR A 9 -23.44 -13.84 -5.42
N MET A 10 -22.10 -13.91 -5.37
CA MET A 10 -21.24 -14.16 -6.52
C MET A 10 -20.10 -15.14 -6.15
N LYS A 11 -20.45 -16.23 -5.46
CA LYS A 11 -19.49 -17.19 -4.91
C LYS A 11 -18.55 -17.78 -5.97
N GLU A 12 -19.08 -18.07 -7.16
CA GLU A 12 -18.30 -18.60 -8.29
C GLU A 12 -17.12 -17.69 -8.66
N LEU A 13 -17.27 -16.37 -8.56
CA LEU A 13 -16.15 -15.44 -8.83
C LEU A 13 -15.04 -15.56 -7.79
N VAL A 14 -15.40 -15.85 -6.54
CA VAL A 14 -14.43 -16.07 -5.46
C VAL A 14 -13.73 -17.42 -5.66
N GLU A 15 -14.49 -18.49 -5.96
CA GLU A 15 -13.98 -19.85 -6.13
C GLU A 15 -13.08 -19.99 -7.37
N ASN A 16 -13.43 -19.31 -8.47
CA ASN A 16 -12.65 -19.29 -9.70
C ASN A 16 -11.46 -18.29 -9.64
N GLY A 17 -11.25 -17.61 -8.50
CA GLY A 17 -10.10 -16.74 -8.29
C GLY A 17 -10.13 -15.42 -9.06
N HIS A 18 -11.33 -14.90 -9.40
CA HIS A 18 -11.48 -13.65 -10.13
C HIS A 18 -11.51 -12.39 -9.22
N ILE A 19 -11.50 -12.57 -7.90
CA ILE A 19 -11.54 -11.46 -6.94
C ILE A 19 -10.13 -11.21 -6.38
N TYR A 20 -9.63 -9.99 -6.58
CA TYR A 20 -8.32 -9.55 -6.11
C TYR A 20 -8.45 -8.33 -5.19
N ILE A 21 -7.49 -8.17 -4.28
CA ILE A 21 -7.39 -7.00 -3.40
C ILE A 21 -6.08 -6.30 -3.74
N ALA A 22 -6.16 -5.11 -4.31
CA ALA A 22 -5.01 -4.25 -4.46
C ALA A 22 -4.62 -3.71 -3.08
N THR A 23 -3.35 -3.87 -2.70
CA THR A 23 -2.78 -3.31 -1.48
C THR A 23 -1.89 -2.13 -1.88
N PRO A 24 -2.38 -0.88 -1.82
CA PRO A 24 -1.54 0.29 -2.05
C PRO A 24 -0.49 0.43 -0.93
N PRO A 25 0.65 1.08 -1.19
CA PRO A 25 1.64 1.35 -0.15
C PRO A 25 1.09 2.34 0.88
N LEU A 26 1.48 2.16 2.14
CA LEU A 26 1.10 3.04 3.25
C LEU A 26 2.01 4.26 3.37
N TYR A 27 3.25 4.15 2.92
CA TYR A 27 4.26 5.20 3.07
C TYR A 27 5.04 5.43 1.78
N LEU A 28 5.52 6.66 1.63
CA LEU A 28 6.56 7.05 0.70
C LEU A 28 7.69 7.73 1.47
N VAL A 29 8.86 7.10 1.46
CA VAL A 29 10.10 7.64 2.03
C VAL A 29 10.90 8.31 0.92
N LYS A 30 11.31 9.57 1.14
CA LYS A 30 12.05 10.37 0.15
C LYS A 30 13.34 10.90 0.74
N ARG A 31 14.41 10.87 -0.05
CA ARG A 31 15.70 11.53 0.24
C ARG A 31 16.25 12.16 -1.03
N GLY A 32 16.16 13.48 -1.14
CA GLY A 32 16.49 14.20 -2.37
C GLY A 32 15.66 13.70 -3.55
N ALA A 33 16.32 13.13 -4.56
CA ALA A 33 15.66 12.54 -5.73
C ALA A 33 15.19 11.08 -5.51
N LYS A 34 15.71 10.38 -4.49
CA LYS A 34 15.37 8.97 -4.22
C LYS A 34 14.01 8.87 -3.53
N LYS A 35 13.17 7.94 -4.00
CA LYS A 35 11.82 7.69 -3.48
C LYS A 35 11.60 6.18 -3.37
N GLU A 36 11.13 5.72 -2.21
CA GLU A 36 10.79 4.32 -1.97
C GLU A 36 9.45 4.20 -1.23
N TYR A 37 8.68 3.18 -1.59
CA TYR A 37 7.35 2.93 -1.05
C TYR A 37 7.42 1.80 -0.02
N ALA A 38 6.62 1.91 1.06
CA ALA A 38 6.52 0.89 2.09
C ALA A 38 5.05 0.52 2.33
N TRP A 39 4.77 -0.77 2.50
CA TRP A 39 3.43 -1.31 2.73
C TRP A 39 3.09 -1.48 4.22
N ASN A 40 4.09 -1.40 5.09
CA ASN A 40 3.92 -1.49 6.53
C ASN A 40 4.99 -0.68 7.27
N ASP A 41 4.87 -0.60 8.60
CA ASP A 41 5.80 0.15 9.45
C ASP A 41 7.22 -0.44 9.45
N GLN A 42 7.35 -1.77 9.43
CA GLN A 42 8.65 -2.44 9.44
C GLN A 42 9.47 -2.13 8.18
N GLU A 43 8.84 -2.18 7.01
CA GLU A 43 9.46 -1.80 5.74
C GLU A 43 9.86 -0.33 5.74
N ARG A 44 9.01 0.57 6.25
CA ARG A 44 9.35 1.99 6.38
C ARG A 44 10.61 2.17 7.20
N ASP A 45 10.69 1.54 8.37
CA ASP A 45 11.81 1.69 9.30
C ASP A 45 13.11 1.16 8.68
N LYS A 46 13.04 0.00 8.01
CA LYS A 46 14.17 -0.54 7.25
C LYS A 46 14.64 0.41 6.14
N ILE A 47 13.72 0.95 5.34
CA ILE A 47 14.05 1.92 4.28
C ILE A 47 14.70 3.17 4.87
N MET A 48 14.23 3.64 6.03
CA MET A 48 14.84 4.79 6.72
C MET A 48 16.26 4.50 7.20
N GLU A 49 16.52 3.31 7.75
CA GLU A 49 17.86 2.89 8.15
C GLU A 49 18.81 2.83 6.95
N GLU A 50 18.37 2.23 5.85
CA GLU A 50 19.14 2.10 4.61
C GLU A 50 19.39 3.47 3.93
N MET A 51 18.39 4.35 3.94
CA MET A 51 18.54 5.69 3.38
C MET A 51 19.29 6.65 4.30
N GLY A 52 19.42 6.37 5.59
CA GLY A 52 20.13 7.21 6.56
C GLY A 52 19.42 8.54 6.91
N GLN A 53 20.16 9.47 7.52
CA GLN A 53 19.59 10.73 8.02
C GLN A 53 19.11 11.68 6.90
N GLY A 54 18.08 12.49 7.21
CA GLY A 54 17.52 13.51 6.32
C GLY A 54 16.40 13.01 5.40
N CYS A 55 15.82 11.84 5.68
CA CYS A 55 14.67 11.31 4.95
C CYS A 55 13.37 11.97 5.39
N SER A 56 12.50 12.31 4.43
CA SER A 56 11.12 12.74 4.69
C SER A 56 10.16 11.57 4.45
N ILE A 57 9.16 11.43 5.31
CA ILE A 57 8.14 10.37 5.22
C ILE A 57 6.80 11.01 4.90
N GLN A 58 6.10 10.45 3.92
CA GLN A 58 4.71 10.77 3.62
C GLN A 58 3.87 9.51 3.88
N ARG A 59 2.83 9.60 4.71
CA ARG A 59 1.88 8.52 4.95
C ARG A 59 0.63 8.75 4.10
N TYR A 60 0.23 7.74 3.33
CA TYR A 60 -1.02 7.76 2.58
C TYR A 60 -2.17 7.32 3.49
N LYS A 61 -3.16 8.20 3.66
CA LYS A 61 -4.39 7.90 4.42
C LYS A 61 -5.53 7.44 3.53
N GLY A 62 -5.41 7.68 2.22
CA GLY A 62 -6.36 7.26 1.22
C GLY A 62 -5.78 7.38 -0.18
N LEU A 63 -6.47 6.80 -1.16
CA LEU A 63 -6.02 6.75 -2.55
C LEU A 63 -5.92 8.14 -3.20
N GLY A 64 -6.74 9.10 -2.77
CA GLY A 64 -6.71 10.47 -3.30
C GLY A 64 -5.46 11.28 -2.97
N GLU A 65 -4.61 10.78 -2.07
CA GLU A 65 -3.31 11.40 -1.74
C GLU A 65 -2.18 10.88 -2.64
N MET A 66 -2.47 9.91 -3.51
CA MET A 66 -1.53 9.37 -4.49
C MET A 66 -1.69 10.13 -5.81
N ASN A 67 -0.56 10.58 -6.38
CA ASN A 67 -0.57 11.16 -7.73
C ASN A 67 -0.87 10.04 -8.75
N ALA A 68 -1.68 10.37 -9.76
CA ALA A 68 -1.96 9.51 -10.92
C ALA A 68 -0.78 9.47 -11.90
#